data_AF-A0A349PE80-F1
#
_entry.id   AF-A0A349PE80-F1
#
_cell.length_a   1.000
_cell.length_b   1.000
_cell.length_c   1.000
_cell.angle_alpha   90.00
_cell.angle_beta   90.00
_cell.angle_gamma   90.00
#
_symmetry.space_group_name_H-M   'P 1'
#
loop_
_entity.id
_entity.type
_entity.pdbx_description
1 polymer ?
#
loop_
_entity_poly.entity_id
_entity_poly.type
_entity_poly.pdbx_seq_one_letter_code
_entity_poly.pdbx_strand_id
1 'polypeptide(L)'
;MVKNSLFSMLVLLAAAAAPAGAQVQVSSPAVTVDQAYRPVNPRDPLVPATIFGDQKGAPGAARAAAPGVAKGSFTVYGLTLTGVLEDSRGRQALLRDQATGLLYTLKAGRLVDPNKKTVPGISGVIKGKQVILLTEDKKVHQINLREKE
;
A
#
# COMPACT_ATOMS: atom_id res chain seq x y z
N MET A 1 -53.91 -47.57 42.35
CA MET A 1 -53.76 -46.76 43.57
C MET A 1 -52.57 -45.84 43.39
N VAL A 2 -52.86 -44.56 43.20
CA VAL A 2 -51.89 -43.47 43.01
C VAL A 2 -51.49 -42.96 44.39
N LYS A 3 -50.18 -42.78 44.64
CA LYS A 3 -49.70 -41.93 45.74
C LYS A 3 -48.61 -41.01 45.22
N ASN A 4 -49.01 -39.74 45.11
CA ASN A 4 -48.17 -38.57 44.92
C ASN A 4 -47.12 -38.47 46.02
N SER A 5 -45.90 -38.07 45.65
CA SER A 5 -44.98 -37.35 46.53
C SER A 5 -44.43 -36.15 45.77
N LEU A 6 -45.20 -35.06 45.80
CA LEU A 6 -44.75 -33.68 45.63
C LEU A 6 -44.63 -33.11 47.05
N PHE A 7 -43.42 -32.78 47.51
CA PHE A 7 -43.09 -31.58 48.32
C PHE A 7 -41.74 -31.75 49.03
N SER A 8 -40.74 -30.96 48.61
CA SER A 8 -39.63 -30.39 49.38
C SER A 8 -38.75 -29.66 48.35
N MET A 9 -39.13 -28.46 47.90
CA MET A 9 -38.84 -27.19 48.59
C MET A 9 -37.33 -27.06 48.79
N LEU A 10 -36.63 -26.56 47.76
CA LEU A 10 -36.23 -25.14 47.68
C LEU A 10 -35.32 -24.74 48.85
N VAL A 11 -34.06 -25.18 48.82
CA VAL A 11 -32.99 -24.60 49.65
C VAL A 11 -31.70 -24.54 48.84
N LEU A 12 -31.15 -23.32 48.77
CA LEU A 12 -29.78 -22.97 48.39
C LEU A 12 -29.42 -22.95 46.89
N LEU A 13 -30.16 -22.10 46.16
CA LEU A 13 -29.58 -21.26 45.12
C LEU A 13 -28.70 -20.17 45.80
N ALA A 14 -27.56 -20.55 46.37
CA ALA A 14 -26.59 -19.60 46.91
C ALA A 14 -25.59 -19.25 45.80
N ALA A 15 -25.80 -18.07 45.24
CA ALA A 15 -24.91 -17.40 44.31
C ALA A 15 -23.50 -17.27 44.90
N ALA A 16 -22.54 -18.04 44.39
CA ALA A 16 -21.14 -17.70 44.46
C ALA A 16 -20.77 -16.94 43.17
N ALA A 17 -21.20 -15.68 43.10
CA ALA A 17 -20.67 -14.74 42.12
C ALA A 17 -19.24 -14.37 42.55
N ALA A 18 -18.27 -15.19 42.17
CA ALA A 18 -16.87 -14.84 42.30
C ALA A 18 -16.58 -13.64 41.38
N PRO A 19 -16.01 -12.54 41.88
CA PRO A 19 -15.52 -11.49 41.00
C PRO A 19 -14.34 -12.08 40.22
N ALA A 20 -14.56 -12.38 38.95
CA ALA A 20 -13.49 -12.61 38.00
C ALA A 20 -12.74 -11.29 37.83
N GLY A 21 -11.75 -11.05 38.70
CA GLY A 21 -10.77 -10.00 38.49
C GLY A 21 -10.04 -10.31 37.19
N ALA A 22 -10.37 -9.58 36.12
CA ALA A 22 -9.61 -9.60 34.89
C ALA A 22 -8.18 -9.13 35.22
N GLN A 23 -7.28 -10.08 35.46
CA GLN A 23 -5.86 -9.81 35.59
C GLN A 23 -5.34 -9.43 34.21
N VAL A 24 -5.33 -8.14 33.92
CA VAL A 24 -4.65 -7.59 32.74
C VAL A 24 -3.15 -7.73 33.00
N GLN A 25 -2.59 -8.87 32.62
CA GLN A 25 -1.16 -9.10 32.63
C GLN A 25 -0.53 -8.25 31.51
N VAL A 26 -0.22 -6.99 31.82
CA VAL A 26 0.55 -6.12 30.92
C VAL A 26 2.00 -6.58 30.99
N SER A 27 2.36 -7.54 30.14
CA SER A 27 3.72 -8.08 30.01
C SER A 27 4.61 -7.16 29.16
N SER A 28 4.70 -5.87 29.50
CA SER A 28 5.72 -5.00 28.92
C SER A 28 6.91 -4.92 29.88
N PRO A 29 8.11 -5.38 29.49
CA PRO A 29 9.30 -5.26 30.31
C PRO A 29 9.61 -3.78 30.59
N ALA A 30 10.11 -3.47 31.79
CA ALA A 30 10.48 -2.12 32.16
C ALA A 30 11.58 -1.60 31.20
N VAL A 31 11.31 -0.47 30.56
CA VAL A 31 12.22 0.16 29.59
C VAL A 31 13.46 0.64 30.33
N THR A 32 14.64 0.16 29.91
CA THR A 32 15.92 0.61 30.48
C THR A 32 16.39 1.91 29.81
N VAL A 33 17.20 2.70 30.51
CA VAL A 33 17.73 3.99 30.00
C VAL A 33 18.45 3.80 28.66
N ASP A 34 19.19 2.72 28.51
CA ASP A 34 19.91 2.43 27.25
C ASP A 34 18.95 2.14 26.09
N GLN A 35 17.83 1.44 26.35
CA GLN A 35 16.79 1.20 25.34
C GLN A 35 16.05 2.47 24.92
N ALA A 36 16.00 3.50 25.78
CA ALA A 36 15.36 4.77 25.47
C ALA A 36 16.21 5.61 24.49
N TYR A 37 17.54 5.60 24.63
CA TYR A 37 18.45 6.38 23.77
C TYR A 37 19.05 5.58 22.62
N ARG A 38 19.07 4.24 22.71
CA ARG A 38 19.57 3.32 21.69
C ARG A 38 18.54 2.21 21.45
N PRO A 39 17.45 2.51 20.73
CA PRO A 39 16.44 1.51 20.43
C PRO A 39 17.07 0.37 19.62
N VAL A 40 16.84 -0.87 20.05
CA VAL A 40 17.33 -2.10 19.39
C VAL A 40 16.87 -2.17 17.93
N ASN A 41 15.71 -1.58 17.63
CA ASN A 41 15.19 -1.45 16.28
C ASN A 41 14.97 0.04 15.95
N PRO A 42 15.84 0.68 15.16
CA PRO A 42 15.66 2.07 14.75
C PRO A 42 14.46 2.15 13.81
N ARG A 43 13.41 2.83 14.27
CA ARG A 43 12.20 3.06 13.47
C ARG A 43 12.51 4.04 12.33
N ASP A 44 11.95 3.80 11.16
CA ASP A 44 11.94 4.76 10.06
C ASP A 44 11.03 5.97 10.43
N PRO A 45 11.59 7.20 10.53
CA PRO A 45 10.82 8.38 10.91
C PRO A 45 9.75 8.77 9.86
N LEU A 46 9.84 8.24 8.63
CA LEU A 46 8.86 8.50 7.58
C LEU A 46 7.63 7.60 7.67
N VAL A 47 7.61 6.63 8.59
CA VAL A 47 6.48 5.72 8.79
C VAL A 47 5.62 6.18 9.97
N PRO A 48 4.35 6.58 9.74
CA PRO A 48 3.49 7.13 10.78
C PRO A 48 3.28 6.17 11.95
N ALA A 49 3.30 6.70 13.17
CA ALA A 49 3.10 5.94 14.41
C ALA A 49 1.68 5.33 14.46
N THR A 50 1.63 4.03 14.73
CA THR A 50 0.37 3.29 14.97
C THR A 50 -0.01 3.24 16.45
N ILE A 51 0.79 3.89 17.31
CA ILE A 51 0.50 3.99 18.75
C ILE A 51 -0.59 5.04 18.95
N PHE A 52 -1.60 4.69 19.75
CA PHE A 52 -2.74 5.53 20.07
C PHE A 52 -2.27 6.84 20.73
N GLY A 53 -2.47 7.96 20.05
CA GLY A 53 -2.17 9.30 20.55
C GLY A 53 -1.84 10.33 19.48
N ASP A 54 -1.19 9.92 18.38
CA ASP A 54 -0.69 10.83 17.34
C ASP A 54 -1.52 10.85 16.05
N GLN A 55 -2.73 10.25 16.05
CA GLN A 55 -3.63 10.31 14.89
C GLN A 55 -4.35 11.66 14.81
N LYS A 56 -3.62 12.72 14.47
CA LYS A 56 -4.19 13.92 13.85
C LYS A 56 -4.08 13.78 12.32
N GLY A 57 -4.75 12.78 11.78
CA GLY A 57 -4.78 12.49 10.35
C GLY A 57 -5.79 11.39 10.05
N ALA A 58 -6.80 11.75 9.25
CA ALA A 58 -8.01 11.00 8.91
C ALA A 58 -7.92 9.45 8.92
N PRO A 59 -8.92 8.76 9.51
CA PRO A 59 -9.06 7.31 9.35
C PRO A 59 -9.66 7.04 7.96
N GLY A 60 -8.82 6.82 6.96
CA GLY A 60 -9.36 6.64 5.60
C GLY A 60 -8.37 6.62 4.46
N ALA A 61 -7.14 6.16 4.69
CA ALA A 61 -6.31 5.71 3.59
C ALA A 61 -5.77 4.34 3.97
N ALA A 62 -6.61 3.32 3.79
CA ALA A 62 -6.13 1.97 3.61
C ALA A 62 -4.97 2.08 2.61
N ARG A 63 -3.76 1.81 3.10
CA ARG A 63 -2.57 1.66 2.30
C ARG A 63 -2.93 0.58 1.30
N ALA A 64 -3.32 0.99 0.09
CA ALA A 64 -3.50 0.07 -1.01
C ALA A 64 -2.16 -0.64 -1.10
N ALA A 65 -2.13 -1.88 -0.63
CA ALA A 65 -1.03 -2.77 -0.90
C ALA A 65 -0.84 -2.67 -2.41
N ALA A 66 0.32 -2.16 -2.83
CA ALA A 66 0.68 -2.24 -4.23
C ALA A 66 0.41 -3.70 -4.61
N PRO A 67 -0.51 -3.97 -5.54
CA PRO A 67 -0.82 -5.35 -5.88
C PRO A 67 0.51 -5.99 -6.23
N GLY A 68 0.81 -7.13 -5.60
CA GLY A 68 1.92 -7.97 -6.00
C GLY A 68 1.62 -8.43 -7.41
N VAL A 69 1.97 -7.58 -8.39
CA VAL A 69 1.74 -7.89 -9.78
C VAL A 69 2.72 -8.98 -10.09
N ALA A 70 2.18 -10.17 -10.35
CA ALA A 70 2.89 -11.24 -11.04
C ALA A 70 3.75 -10.63 -12.16
N LYS A 71 4.90 -11.22 -12.47
CA LYS A 71 5.76 -10.85 -13.60
C LYS A 71 4.93 -10.89 -14.90
N GLY A 72 4.16 -9.83 -15.10
CA GLY A 72 3.05 -9.76 -16.02
C GLY A 72 3.59 -9.21 -17.30
N SER A 73 3.19 -9.84 -18.39
CA SER A 73 3.43 -9.34 -19.75
C SER A 73 3.22 -7.83 -19.78
N PHE A 74 4.31 -7.10 -19.98
CA PHE A 74 4.25 -5.65 -20.15
C PHE A 74 3.36 -5.35 -21.36
N THR A 75 2.40 -4.45 -21.23
CA THR A 75 1.57 -4.00 -22.35
C THR A 75 1.61 -2.48 -22.49
N VAL A 76 1.77 -2.01 -23.72
CA VAL A 76 1.84 -0.56 -24.01
C VAL A 76 0.48 0.12 -23.81
N TYR A 77 -0.62 -0.60 -24.03
CA TYR A 77 -1.98 -0.06 -24.05
C TYR A 77 -2.52 0.36 -22.68
N GLY A 78 -1.92 -0.15 -21.59
CA GLY A 78 -2.27 0.25 -20.22
C GLY A 78 -1.54 1.49 -19.73
N LEU A 79 -0.64 2.08 -20.55
CA LEU A 79 0.15 3.22 -20.13
C LEU A 79 -0.63 4.53 -20.23
N THR A 80 -0.50 5.33 -19.18
CA THR A 80 -1.04 6.69 -19.11
C THR A 80 0.07 7.69 -18.89
N LEU A 81 0.06 8.78 -19.67
CA LEU A 81 1.02 9.85 -19.52
C LEU A 81 0.68 10.66 -18.27
N THR A 82 1.58 10.63 -17.29
CA THR A 82 1.45 11.36 -16.03
C THR A 82 2.03 12.77 -16.14
N GLY A 83 3.13 12.92 -16.88
CA GLY A 83 3.77 14.22 -17.05
C GLY A 83 4.98 14.16 -17.97
N VAL A 84 5.46 15.34 -18.38
CA VAL A 84 6.69 15.52 -19.14
C VAL A 84 7.62 16.42 -18.32
N LEU A 85 8.84 15.97 -18.09
CA LEU A 85 9.91 16.68 -17.42
C LEU A 85 10.89 17.18 -18.48
N GLU A 86 11.31 18.43 -18.37
CA GLU A 86 12.35 19.01 -19.22
C GLU A 86 13.51 19.41 -18.31
N ASP A 87 14.65 18.74 -18.50
CA ASP A 87 15.90 19.06 -17.81
C ASP A 87 16.95 19.55 -18.83
N SER A 88 18.12 19.99 -18.34
CA SER A 88 19.23 20.42 -19.21
C SER A 88 19.78 19.29 -20.09
N ARG A 89 19.43 18.04 -19.82
CA ARG A 89 19.85 16.83 -20.56
C ARG A 89 18.79 16.40 -21.59
N GLY A 90 17.61 17.00 -21.57
CA GLY A 90 16.55 16.79 -22.54
C GLY A 90 15.17 16.55 -21.91
N ARG A 91 14.24 16.08 -22.75
CA ARG A 91 12.87 15.79 -22.35
C ARG A 91 12.71 14.35 -21.91
N GLN A 92 11.96 14.15 -20.85
CA GLN A 92 11.63 12.85 -20.28
C GLN A 92 10.13 12.79 -20.05
N ALA A 93 9.50 11.66 -20.36
CA ALA A 93 8.07 11.48 -20.09
C ALA A 93 7.86 10.40 -19.03
N LEU A 94 6.96 10.69 -18.09
CA LEU A 94 6.57 9.79 -17.02
C LEU A 94 5.28 9.09 -17.41
N LEU A 95 5.35 7.78 -17.56
CA LEU A 95 4.24 6.92 -17.95
C LEU A 95 3.88 6.05 -16.75
N ARG A 96 2.60 5.92 -16.45
CA ARG A 96 2.10 5.05 -15.39
C ARG A 96 1.22 3.98 -16.00
N ASP A 97 1.49 2.73 -15.69
CA ASP A 97 0.59 1.64 -16.06
C ASP A 97 -0.64 1.67 -15.15
N GLN A 98 -1.83 1.66 -15.75
CA GLN A 98 -3.10 1.67 -15.01
C GLN A 98 -3.35 0.37 -14.24
N ALA A 99 -2.88 -0.77 -14.76
CA ALA A 99 -3.14 -2.06 -14.14
C ALA A 99 -2.23 -2.28 -12.93
N THR A 100 -0.94 -1.98 -13.08
CA THR A 100 0.08 -2.28 -12.07
C THR A 100 0.42 -1.08 -11.19
N GLY A 101 0.12 0.13 -11.66
CA GLY A 101 0.53 1.37 -11.02
C GLY A 101 2.03 1.67 -11.15
N LEU A 102 2.80 0.82 -11.85
CA LEU A 102 4.25 0.99 -12.02
C LEU A 102 4.55 2.21 -12.88
N LEU A 103 5.65 2.88 -12.53
CA LEU A 103 6.13 4.06 -13.22
C LEU A 103 7.24 3.69 -14.21
N TYR A 104 7.01 4.03 -15.47
CA TYR A 104 7.96 3.90 -16.56
C TYR A 104 8.40 5.28 -17.01
N THR A 105 9.65 5.40 -17.44
CA THR A 105 10.20 6.68 -17.92
C THR A 105 10.66 6.54 -19.34
N LEU A 106 10.13 7.36 -20.26
CA LEU A 106 10.65 7.47 -21.61
C LEU A 106 11.75 8.54 -21.62
N LYS A 107 12.99 8.12 -21.91
CA LYS A 107 14.15 9.01 -21.99
C LYS A 107 15.02 8.64 -23.18
N ALA A 108 15.50 9.64 -23.92
CA ALA A 108 16.35 9.45 -25.11
C ALA A 108 15.75 8.42 -26.10
N GLY A 109 14.43 8.43 -26.23
CA GLY A 109 13.66 7.55 -27.11
C GLY A 109 13.50 6.09 -26.65
N ARG A 110 13.94 5.76 -25.43
CA ARG A 110 13.85 4.41 -24.87
C ARG A 110 12.98 4.40 -23.62
N LEU A 111 12.12 3.40 -23.50
CA LEU A 111 11.30 3.22 -22.31
C LEU A 111 12.12 2.52 -21.23
N VAL A 112 12.07 3.04 -20.01
CA VAL A 112 12.85 2.58 -18.88
C VAL A 112 11.91 2.15 -17.76
N ASP A 113 12.16 0.97 -17.22
CA ASP A 113 11.47 0.38 -16.09
C ASP A 113 11.74 1.14 -14.78
N PRO A 114 10.94 0.91 -13.73
CA PRO A 114 11.25 1.40 -12.38
C PRO A 114 12.63 0.91 -11.88
N ASN A 115 13.10 -0.22 -12.40
CA ASN A 115 14.42 -0.77 -12.12
C ASN A 115 15.55 -0.16 -12.96
N LYS A 116 15.30 0.96 -13.66
CA LYS A 116 16.25 1.64 -14.57
C LYS A 116 16.74 0.79 -15.75
N LYS A 117 16.05 -0.32 -16.04
CA LYS A 117 16.33 -1.19 -17.19
C LYS A 117 15.55 -0.71 -18.40
N THR A 118 16.16 -0.78 -19.58
CA THR A 118 15.45 -0.46 -20.83
C THR A 118 14.50 -1.59 -21.17
N VAL A 119 13.25 -1.26 -21.49
CA VAL A 119 12.27 -2.21 -21.98
C VAL A 119 12.57 -2.51 -23.46
N PRO A 120 12.85 -3.77 -23.83
CA PRO A 120 13.15 -4.12 -25.21
C PRO A 120 11.89 -3.99 -26.08
N GLY A 121 12.10 -3.76 -27.39
CA GLY A 121 11.02 -3.72 -28.38
C GLY A 121 10.11 -2.50 -28.30
N ILE A 122 10.44 -1.50 -27.46
CA ILE A 122 9.65 -0.27 -27.33
C ILE A 122 10.55 0.95 -27.43
N SER A 123 10.24 1.77 -28.42
CA SER A 123 10.84 3.07 -28.61
C SER A 123 9.76 4.14 -28.55
N GLY A 124 10.13 5.40 -28.41
CA GLY A 124 9.15 6.46 -28.41
C GLY A 124 9.72 7.84 -28.66
N VAL A 125 8.85 8.80 -28.94
CA VAL A 125 9.19 10.20 -29.16
C VAL A 125 8.23 11.07 -28.38
N ILE A 126 8.78 12.10 -27.74
CA ILE A 126 8.02 13.10 -26.98
C ILE A 126 7.75 14.28 -27.90
N LYS A 127 6.48 14.60 -28.14
CA LYS A 127 6.03 15.74 -28.94
C LYS A 127 5.15 16.66 -28.08
N GLY A 128 5.76 17.61 -27.40
CA GLY A 128 5.05 18.55 -26.51
C GLY A 128 4.32 17.81 -25.38
N LYS A 129 2.99 17.94 -25.33
CA LYS A 129 2.11 17.27 -24.35
C LYS A 129 1.71 15.83 -24.74
N GLN A 130 2.28 15.30 -25.82
CA GLN A 130 1.98 13.98 -26.35
C GLN A 130 3.23 13.10 -26.34
N VAL A 131 3.03 11.81 -26.09
CA VAL A 131 4.05 10.77 -26.24
C VAL A 131 3.58 9.77 -27.29
N ILE A 132 4.46 9.48 -28.23
CA ILE A 132 4.24 8.47 -29.28
C ILE A 132 5.16 7.30 -28.97
N LEU A 133 4.58 6.13 -28.71
CA LEU A 133 5.29 4.88 -28.50
C LEU A 133 5.20 4.01 -29.76
N LEU A 134 6.29 3.34 -30.08
CA LEU A 134 6.42 2.41 -31.20
C LEU A 134 6.87 1.06 -30.67
N THR A 135 6.03 0.05 -30.85
CA THR A 135 6.33 -1.34 -30.52
C THR A 135 7.13 -2.02 -31.64
N GLU A 136 7.70 -3.19 -31.38
CA GLU A 136 8.42 -4.01 -32.36
C GLU A 136 7.57 -4.36 -33.59
N ASP A 137 6.26 -4.57 -33.40
CA ASP A 137 5.25 -4.73 -34.47
C ASP A 137 5.06 -3.49 -35.37
N LYS A 138 5.83 -2.40 -35.15
CA LYS A 138 5.64 -1.08 -35.76
C LYS A 138 4.27 -0.44 -35.47
N LYS A 139 3.58 -0.91 -34.43
CA LYS A 139 2.32 -0.32 -33.97
C LYS A 139 2.61 0.99 -33.26
N VAL A 140 1.92 2.05 -33.68
CA VAL A 140 2.05 3.39 -33.11
C VAL A 140 0.97 3.59 -32.06
N HIS A 141 1.37 3.89 -30.84
CA HIS A 141 0.46 4.22 -29.75
C HIS A 141 0.68 5.65 -29.30
N GLN A 142 -0.35 6.48 -29.39
CA GLN A 142 -0.29 7.89 -29.05
C GLN A 142 -1.00 8.13 -27.72
N ILE A 143 -0.29 8.70 -26.75
CA ILE A 143 -0.79 8.99 -25.41
C ILE A 143 -0.70 10.49 -25.18
N ASN A 144 -1.85 11.10 -24.87
CA ASN A 144 -1.93 12.52 -24.54
C ASN A 144 -1.89 12.72 -23.02
N LEU A 145 -1.31 13.84 -22.59
CA LEU A 145 -1.35 14.25 -21.20
C LEU A 145 -2.80 14.64 -20.86
N ARG A 146 -3.43 13.90 -19.94
CA ARG A 146 -4.77 14.24 -19.46
C ARG A 146 -4.66 15.37 -18.44
N GLU A 147 -5.22 16.52 -18.74
CA GLU A 147 -5.51 17.55 -17.75
C GLU A 147 -6.71 17.03 -16.96
N LYS A 148 -6.52 16.66 -15.69
CA LYS A 148 -7.65 16.28 -14.83
C LYS A 148 -8.47 17.54 -14.57
N GLU A 149 -9.73 17.52 -15.00
CA GLU A 149 -10.80 18.35 -14.43
C GLU A 149 -11.01 18.03 -12.95
#